data_AF-A0A9W5Y1W0-F1
#
_entry.id   AF-A0A9W5Y1W0-F1
#
_cell.length_a   1.000
_cell.length_b   1.000
_cell.length_c   1.000
_cell.angle_alpha   90.00
_cell.angle_beta   90.00
_cell.angle_gamma   90.00
#
_symmetry.space_group_name_H-M   'P 1'
#
loop_
_entity.id
_entity.type
_entity.pdbx_description
1 polymer ?
#
loop_
_entity_poly.entity_id
_entity_poly.type
_entity_poly.pdbx_seq_one_letter_code
_entity_poly.pdbx_strand_id
1 'polypeptide(L)'
;MKKLLKSSKVIIKKAMPFVLIIAILYIIAINDLRKQDQNEIDDSFTNQLVLANGILNSDYNKSNDEGKAYLRTTAAGGLYSSLNLMRFSSYINNEDRNDLFGAINNLYLCMTNSNTSKVIFTTYNEKVNQYLVRIIRNPKDKEACKALDELTYSVLNSK
;
A
#
# COMPACT_ATOMS: atom_id res chain seq x y z
N MET A 1 58.09 -25.63 11.00
CA MET A 1 57.17 -24.90 10.09
C MET A 1 56.15 -25.78 9.35
N LYS A 2 56.54 -26.81 8.57
CA LYS A 2 55.58 -27.63 7.76
C LYS A 2 54.45 -28.33 8.56
N LYS A 3 54.68 -28.72 9.82
CA LYS A 3 53.69 -29.41 10.69
C LYS A 3 52.55 -28.48 11.16
N LEU A 4 52.87 -27.21 11.45
CA LEU A 4 51.91 -26.18 11.85
C LEU A 4 50.95 -25.79 10.71
N LEU A 5 51.46 -25.72 9.47
CA LEU A 5 50.67 -25.47 8.25
C LEU A 5 49.71 -26.62 7.89
N LYS A 6 50.07 -27.87 8.23
CA LYS A 6 49.19 -29.04 8.03
C LYS A 6 48.05 -29.07 9.05
N SER A 7 48.34 -28.75 10.32
CA SER A 7 47.34 -28.71 11.39
C SER A 7 46.29 -27.60 11.17
N SER A 8 46.72 -26.41 10.79
CA SER A 8 45.84 -25.27 10.46
C SER A 8 44.91 -25.57 9.27
N LYS A 9 45.40 -26.23 8.21
CA LYS A 9 44.53 -26.67 7.08
C LYS A 9 43.45 -27.68 7.49
N VAL A 10 43.74 -28.56 8.45
CA VAL A 10 42.77 -29.54 8.97
C VAL A 10 41.72 -28.86 9.84
N ILE A 11 42.13 -27.89 10.68
CA ILE A 11 41.21 -27.09 11.50
C ILE A 11 40.27 -26.26 10.61
N ILE A 12 40.80 -25.60 9.58
CA ILE A 12 40.00 -24.82 8.62
C ILE A 12 39.01 -25.72 7.88
N LYS A 13 39.43 -26.90 7.40
CA LYS A 13 38.52 -27.85 6.75
C LYS A 13 37.38 -28.33 7.67
N LYS A 14 37.66 -28.51 8.96
CA LYS A 14 36.65 -28.92 9.95
C LYS A 14 35.72 -27.78 10.35
N ALA A 15 36.21 -26.52 10.36
CA ALA A 15 35.41 -25.34 10.68
C ALA A 15 34.54 -24.84 9.52
N MET A 16 34.96 -25.08 8.27
CA MET A 16 34.26 -24.68 7.04
C MET A 16 32.76 -25.06 6.98
N PRO A 17 32.31 -26.29 7.32
CA PRO A 17 30.89 -26.61 7.33
C PRO A 17 30.10 -25.82 8.40
N PHE A 18 30.70 -25.53 9.56
CA PHE A 18 30.05 -24.72 10.59
C PHE A 18 29.87 -23.27 10.14
N VAL A 19 30.89 -22.69 9.50
CA VAL A 19 30.80 -21.34 8.92
C VAL A 19 29.71 -21.29 7.84
N LEU A 20 29.61 -22.32 6.99
CA LEU A 20 28.57 -22.41 5.96
C LEU A 20 27.17 -22.49 6.57
N ILE A 21 26.97 -23.31 7.62
CA ILE A 21 25.69 -23.43 8.32
C ILE A 21 25.29 -22.08 8.94
N ILE A 22 26.21 -21.41 9.62
CA ILE A 22 25.95 -20.08 10.21
C ILE A 22 25.58 -19.06 9.12
N ALA A 23 26.28 -19.07 7.98
CA ALA A 23 25.97 -18.19 6.87
C ALA A 23 24.57 -18.46 6.29
N ILE A 24 24.17 -19.72 6.14
CA ILE A 24 22.82 -20.10 5.67
C ILE A 24 21.76 -19.63 6.67
N LEU A 25 21.96 -19.88 7.98
CA LEU A 25 21.03 -19.43 9.01
C LEU A 25 20.87 -17.91 9.02
N TYR A 26 21.97 -17.18 8.83
CA TYR A 26 21.96 -15.72 8.74
C TYR A 26 21.16 -15.22 7.53
N ILE A 27 21.33 -15.86 6.36
CA ILE A 27 20.56 -15.53 5.15
C ILE A 27 19.06 -15.77 5.37
N ILE A 28 18.69 -16.90 6.00
CA ILE A 28 17.29 -17.21 6.31
C ILE A 28 16.71 -16.14 7.24
N ALA A 29 17.41 -15.81 8.34
CA ALA A 29 16.96 -14.82 9.31
C ALA A 29 16.76 -13.43 8.68
N ILE A 30 17.67 -12.98 7.81
CA ILE A 30 17.51 -11.73 7.07
C ILE A 30 16.30 -11.77 6.14
N ASN A 31 16.09 -12.87 5.43
CA ASN A 31 14.96 -12.99 4.52
C ASN A 31 13.62 -12.99 5.26
N ASP A 32 13.57 -13.61 6.44
CA ASP A 32 12.37 -13.61 7.27
C ASP A 32 12.07 -12.21 7.83
N LEU A 33 13.09 -11.48 8.31
CA LEU A 33 12.94 -10.08 8.73
C LEU A 33 12.43 -9.19 7.58
N ARG A 34 12.99 -9.34 6.37
CA ARG A 34 12.54 -8.59 5.19
C ARG A 34 11.08 -8.88 4.84
N LYS A 35 10.64 -10.14 4.96
CA LYS A 35 9.25 -10.51 4.73
C LYS A 35 8.33 -9.91 5.79
N GLN A 36 8.78 -9.88 7.05
CA GLN A 36 8.02 -9.26 8.12
C GLN A 36 7.86 -7.75 7.85
N ASP A 37 8.95 -7.04 7.58
CA ASP A 37 8.92 -5.61 7.24
C ASP A 37 7.98 -5.35 6.06
N GLN A 38 8.01 -6.21 5.03
CA GLN A 38 7.11 -6.09 3.87
C GLN A 38 5.64 -6.27 4.26
N ASN A 39 5.32 -7.26 5.08
CA ASN A 39 3.95 -7.49 5.55
C ASN A 39 3.44 -6.30 6.37
N GLU A 40 4.28 -5.73 7.25
CA GLU A 40 3.91 -4.56 8.05
C GLU A 40 3.60 -3.33 7.17
N ILE A 41 4.35 -3.14 6.07
CA ILE A 41 4.09 -2.07 5.10
C ILE A 41 2.79 -2.33 4.33
N ASP A 42 2.57 -3.57 3.89
CA ASP A 42 1.37 -3.98 3.14
C ASP A 42 0.10 -3.85 4.00
N ASP A 43 0.19 -4.20 5.28
CA ASP A 43 -0.86 -4.02 6.26
C ASP A 43 -1.12 -2.54 6.52
N SER A 44 -0.05 -1.74 6.69
CA SER A 44 -0.16 -0.30 6.87
C SER A 44 -0.84 0.36 5.66
N PHE A 45 -0.46 -0.01 4.45
CA PHE A 45 -1.12 0.45 3.22
C PHE A 45 -2.62 0.13 3.25
N THR A 46 -2.97 -1.11 3.57
CA THR A 46 -4.35 -1.59 3.58
C THR A 46 -5.18 -0.88 4.66
N ASN A 47 -4.60 -0.68 5.86
CA ASN A 47 -5.26 0.00 6.97
C ASN A 47 -5.56 1.47 6.64
N GLN A 48 -4.67 2.15 5.91
CA GLN A 48 -4.91 3.52 5.47
C GLN A 48 -6.04 3.60 4.43
N LEU A 49 -6.16 2.62 3.53
CA LEU A 49 -7.30 2.51 2.62
C LEU A 49 -8.59 2.18 3.36
N VAL A 50 -8.56 1.30 4.37
CA VAL A 50 -9.72 0.99 5.22
C VAL A 50 -10.20 2.24 5.95
N LEU A 51 -9.29 3.04 6.50
CA LEU A 51 -9.63 4.31 7.14
C LEU A 51 -10.30 5.26 6.16
N ALA A 52 -9.72 5.45 4.97
CA ALA A 52 -10.32 6.30 3.93
C ALA A 52 -11.72 5.80 3.53
N ASN A 53 -11.88 4.49 3.32
CA ASN A 53 -13.15 3.88 2.94
C ASN A 53 -14.21 4.01 4.05
N GLY A 54 -13.83 3.86 5.32
CA GLY A 54 -14.71 4.06 6.46
C GLY A 54 -15.26 5.49 6.52
N ILE A 55 -14.40 6.48 6.28
CA ILE A 55 -14.80 7.88 6.21
C ILE A 55 -15.70 8.16 5.00
N LEU A 56 -15.38 7.60 3.84
CA LEU A 56 -16.20 7.73 2.63
C LEU A 56 -17.63 7.21 2.84
N ASN A 57 -17.84 6.20 3.68
CA ASN A 57 -19.17 5.69 4.02
C ASN A 57 -19.93 6.54 5.07
N SER A 58 -19.38 7.67 5.51
CA SER A 58 -20.05 8.56 6.46
C SER A 58 -21.17 9.39 5.82
N ASP A 59 -22.17 9.76 6.61
CA ASP A 59 -23.31 10.55 6.14
C ASP A 59 -22.93 12.04 5.97
N TYR A 60 -22.36 12.35 4.81
CA TYR A 60 -21.87 13.68 4.46
C TYR A 60 -22.96 14.75 4.47
N ASN A 61 -24.19 14.38 4.10
CA ASN A 61 -25.32 15.32 4.04
C ASN A 61 -25.83 15.73 5.42
N LYS A 62 -25.64 14.88 6.44
CA LYS A 62 -25.97 15.21 7.83
C LYS A 62 -24.89 16.00 8.57
N SER A 63 -23.71 16.17 7.96
CA SER A 63 -22.59 16.89 8.56
C SER A 63 -22.70 18.40 8.34
N ASN A 64 -22.30 19.20 9.34
CA ASN A 64 -22.08 20.64 9.15
C ASN A 64 -20.82 20.89 8.30
N ASP A 65 -20.50 22.15 8.01
CA ASP A 65 -19.38 22.47 7.11
C ASP A 65 -18.02 22.06 7.67
N GLU A 66 -17.82 22.19 8.98
CA GLU A 66 -16.62 21.69 9.67
C GLU A 66 -16.52 20.16 9.59
N GLY A 67 -17.62 19.44 9.80
CA GLY A 67 -17.69 17.99 9.68
C GLY A 67 -17.42 17.52 8.25
N LYS A 68 -17.99 18.19 7.24
CA LYS A 68 -17.68 17.92 5.83
C LYS A 68 -16.20 18.17 5.53
N ALA A 69 -15.62 19.23 6.09
CA ALA A 69 -14.20 19.51 5.95
C ALA A 69 -13.34 18.43 6.61
N TYR A 70 -13.71 17.94 7.79
CA TYR A 70 -13.06 16.84 8.48
C TYR A 70 -13.13 15.52 7.69
N LEU A 71 -14.31 15.18 7.16
CA LEU A 71 -14.50 13.95 6.37
C LEU A 71 -13.61 13.96 5.13
N ARG A 72 -13.61 15.05 4.35
CA ARG A 72 -12.77 15.13 3.14
C ARG A 72 -11.27 15.08 3.46
N THR A 73 -10.81 15.78 4.51
CA THR A 73 -9.38 15.82 4.86
C THR A 73 -8.90 14.50 5.42
N THR A 74 -9.71 13.82 6.22
CA THR A 74 -9.38 12.50 6.79
C THR A 74 -9.34 11.44 5.69
N ALA A 75 -10.32 11.43 4.78
CA ALA A 75 -10.31 10.55 3.61
C ALA A 75 -9.08 10.81 2.72
N ALA A 76 -8.80 12.08 2.40
CA ALA A 76 -7.61 12.46 1.64
C ALA A 76 -6.31 12.03 2.35
N GLY A 77 -6.24 12.14 3.68
CA GLY A 77 -5.08 11.74 4.49
C GLY A 77 -4.80 10.24 4.41
N GLY A 78 -5.83 9.39 4.52
CA GLY A 78 -5.68 7.94 4.35
C GLY A 78 -5.24 7.56 2.93
N LEU A 79 -5.83 8.17 1.91
CA LEU A 79 -5.44 7.94 0.51
C LEU A 79 -4.00 8.37 0.24
N TYR A 80 -3.60 9.56 0.72
CA TYR A 80 -2.23 10.07 0.58
C TYR A 80 -1.20 9.20 1.30
N SER A 81 -1.51 8.74 2.52
CA SER A 81 -0.66 7.80 3.25
C SER A 81 -0.52 6.48 2.49
N SER A 82 -1.61 5.97 1.91
CA SER A 82 -1.59 4.78 1.07
C SER A 82 -0.68 4.96 -0.15
N LEU A 83 -0.76 6.09 -0.86
CA LEU A 83 0.14 6.39 -1.99
C LEU A 83 1.62 6.41 -1.56
N ASN A 84 1.92 7.00 -0.39
CA ASN A 84 3.28 7.06 0.13
C ASN A 84 3.84 5.70 0.57
N LEU A 85 2.98 4.81 1.03
CA LEU A 85 3.35 3.44 1.41
C LEU A 85 3.46 2.51 0.19
N MET A 86 2.67 2.76 -0.85
CA MET A 86 2.63 1.94 -2.06
C MET A 86 4.00 1.74 -2.72
N ARG A 87 4.89 2.75 -2.65
CA ARG A 87 6.26 2.65 -3.21
C ARG A 87 7.16 1.65 -2.48
N PHE A 88 6.79 1.28 -1.26
CA PHE A 88 7.51 0.32 -0.42
C PHE A 88 6.73 -0.98 -0.23
N SER A 89 5.48 -1.05 -0.71
CA SER A 89 4.63 -2.22 -0.58
C SER A 89 4.94 -3.25 -1.67
N SER A 90 4.48 -4.49 -1.48
CA SER A 90 4.56 -5.55 -2.48
C SER A 90 3.61 -5.32 -3.67
N TYR A 91 2.82 -4.24 -3.61
CA TYR A 91 1.87 -3.81 -4.63
C TYR A 91 2.48 -2.88 -5.66
N ILE A 92 3.73 -2.42 -5.47
CA ILE A 92 4.44 -1.70 -6.53
C ILE A 92 4.56 -2.64 -7.75
N ASN A 93 3.90 -2.25 -8.84
CA ASN A 93 4.06 -2.94 -10.11
C ASN A 93 5.17 -2.20 -10.89
N ASN A 94 6.19 -2.92 -11.35
CA ASN A 94 7.31 -2.36 -12.14
C ASN A 94 6.91 -2.00 -13.58
N GLU A 95 5.62 -2.09 -13.92
CA GLU A 95 5.07 -1.71 -15.23
C GLU A 95 4.79 -0.20 -15.27
N ASP A 96 5.03 0.44 -16.42
CA ASP A 96 4.94 1.90 -16.67
C ASP A 96 3.59 2.57 -16.35
N ARG A 97 2.56 1.79 -15.99
CA ARG A 97 1.30 2.28 -15.42
C ARG A 97 0.83 1.37 -14.30
N ASN A 98 0.92 1.86 -13.07
CA ASN A 98 0.33 1.19 -11.93
C ASN A 98 -1.15 1.61 -11.81
N ASP A 99 -2.07 0.77 -12.25
CA ASP A 99 -3.53 1.01 -12.17
C ASP A 99 -3.96 1.36 -10.73
N LEU A 100 -3.35 0.73 -9.73
CA LEU A 100 -3.59 1.01 -8.31
C LEU A 100 -3.21 2.45 -7.95
N PHE A 101 -2.09 2.94 -8.48
CA PHE A 101 -1.68 4.32 -8.27
C PHE A 101 -2.68 5.30 -8.87
N GLY A 102 -3.11 5.08 -10.12
CA GLY A 102 -4.11 5.92 -10.79
C GLY A 102 -5.40 5.99 -9.98
N ALA A 103 -5.92 4.83 -9.60
CA ALA A 103 -7.14 4.67 -8.80
C ALA A 103 -7.09 5.46 -7.48
N ILE A 104 -6.03 5.30 -6.69
CA ILE A 104 -5.90 5.96 -5.39
C ILE A 104 -5.61 7.46 -5.57
N ASN A 105 -4.76 7.82 -6.54
CA ASN A 105 -4.36 9.21 -6.77
C ASN A 105 -5.54 10.06 -7.26
N ASN A 106 -6.33 9.59 -8.22
CA ASN A 106 -7.47 10.35 -8.71
C ASN A 106 -8.57 10.47 -7.64
N LEU A 107 -8.78 9.44 -6.82
CA LEU A 107 -9.67 9.55 -5.67
C LEU A 107 -9.13 10.55 -4.63
N TYR A 108 -7.83 10.54 -4.35
CA TYR A 108 -7.19 11.52 -3.47
C TYR A 108 -7.41 12.95 -3.98
N LEU A 109 -7.16 13.20 -5.27
CA LEU A 109 -7.40 14.50 -5.89
C LEU A 109 -8.87 14.91 -5.76
N CYS A 110 -9.82 13.99 -6.00
CA CYS A 110 -11.24 14.23 -5.77
C CYS A 110 -11.52 14.67 -4.32
N MET A 111 -10.88 14.06 -3.33
CA MET A 111 -11.06 14.39 -1.92
C MET A 111 -10.47 15.74 -1.52
N THR A 112 -9.36 16.16 -2.14
CA THR A 112 -8.73 17.47 -1.83
C THR A 112 -9.54 18.67 -2.32
N ASN A 113 -10.40 18.50 -3.33
CA ASN A 113 -11.26 19.56 -3.86
C ASN A 113 -12.68 19.44 -3.31
N SER A 114 -13.25 20.55 -2.79
CA SER A 114 -14.57 20.57 -2.16
C SER A 114 -15.72 20.17 -3.07
N ASN A 115 -15.65 20.50 -4.36
CA ASN A 115 -16.73 20.25 -5.31
C ASN A 115 -16.77 18.78 -5.71
N THR A 116 -15.61 18.23 -6.09
CA THR A 116 -15.48 16.82 -6.47
C THR A 116 -15.69 15.91 -5.27
N SER A 117 -15.18 16.27 -4.08
CA SER A 117 -15.39 15.47 -2.87
C SER A 117 -16.87 15.37 -2.53
N LYS A 118 -17.62 16.47 -2.58
CA LYS A 118 -19.08 16.46 -2.42
C LYS A 118 -19.73 15.48 -3.40
N VAL A 119 -19.38 15.53 -4.69
CA VAL A 119 -19.93 14.62 -5.71
C VAL A 119 -19.62 13.15 -5.41
N ILE A 120 -18.40 12.84 -4.97
CA ILE A 120 -18.04 11.49 -4.52
C ILE A 120 -18.90 11.06 -3.32
N PHE A 121 -19.00 11.89 -2.28
CA PHE A 121 -19.74 11.54 -1.06
C PHE A 121 -21.24 11.37 -1.30
N THR A 122 -21.84 12.14 -2.22
CA THR A 122 -23.30 12.16 -2.39
C THR A 122 -23.79 11.33 -3.57
N THR A 123 -23.02 11.22 -4.64
CA THR A 123 -23.49 10.65 -5.93
C THR A 123 -22.82 9.33 -6.24
N TYR A 124 -21.50 9.24 -6.02
CA TYR A 124 -20.71 8.06 -6.40
C TYR A 124 -20.26 7.20 -5.22
N ASN A 125 -20.78 7.47 -4.02
CA ASN A 125 -20.36 6.84 -2.77
C ASN A 125 -20.33 5.32 -2.86
N GLU A 126 -21.46 4.72 -3.24
CA GLU A 126 -21.63 3.27 -3.30
C GLU A 126 -20.64 2.62 -4.27
N LYS A 127 -20.45 3.22 -5.46
CA LYS A 127 -19.52 2.71 -6.47
C LYS A 127 -18.07 2.83 -6.01
N VAL A 128 -17.70 3.97 -5.43
CA VAL A 128 -16.36 4.18 -4.87
C VAL A 128 -16.08 3.17 -3.76
N ASN A 129 -17.02 3.00 -2.83
CA ASN A 129 -16.91 2.01 -1.76
C ASN A 129 -16.78 0.58 -2.31
N GLN A 130 -17.60 0.21 -3.30
CA GLN A 130 -17.54 -1.11 -3.93
C GLN A 130 -16.15 -1.40 -4.53
N TYR A 131 -15.58 -0.45 -5.27
CA TYR A 131 -14.25 -0.61 -5.86
C TYR A 131 -13.14 -0.57 -4.81
N LEU A 132 -13.22 0.33 -3.83
CA LEU A 132 -12.26 0.39 -2.73
C LEU A 132 -12.26 -0.90 -1.90
N VAL A 133 -13.41 -1.50 -1.61
CA VAL A 133 -13.48 -2.78 -0.88
C VAL A 133 -12.81 -3.89 -1.67
N ARG A 134 -12.97 -3.93 -3.00
CA ARG A 134 -12.24 -4.87 -3.86
C ARG A 134 -10.73 -4.62 -3.80
N ILE A 135 -10.29 -3.37 -3.90
CA ILE A 135 -8.87 -2.98 -3.82
C ILE A 135 -8.29 -3.30 -2.44
N ILE A 136 -9.01 -3.05 -1.34
CA ILE A 136 -8.58 -3.39 0.03
C ILE A 136 -8.34 -4.90 0.17
N ARG A 137 -9.21 -5.73 -0.42
CA ARG A 137 -9.08 -7.19 -0.38
C ARG A 137 -8.00 -7.71 -1.32
N ASN A 138 -7.82 -7.05 -2.45
CA ASN A 138 -6.82 -7.39 -3.46
C ASN A 138 -6.33 -6.10 -4.15
N PRO A 139 -5.22 -5.50 -3.68
CA PRO A 139 -4.69 -4.27 -4.28
C PRO A 139 -4.22 -4.44 -5.73
N LYS A 140 -4.11 -5.68 -6.22
CA LYS A 140 -3.77 -6.01 -7.62
C LYS A 140 -5.01 -6.33 -8.49
N ASP A 141 -6.22 -6.08 -8.00
CA ASP A 141 -7.46 -6.21 -8.78
C ASP A 141 -7.51 -5.12 -9.87
N LYS A 142 -7.00 -5.46 -11.07
CA LYS A 142 -6.90 -4.54 -12.21
C LYS A 142 -8.25 -3.94 -12.62
N GLU A 143 -9.32 -4.72 -12.57
CA GLU A 143 -10.65 -4.24 -12.92
C GLU A 143 -11.15 -3.19 -11.94
N ALA A 144 -11.02 -3.47 -10.63
CA ALA A 144 -11.42 -2.52 -9.60
C ALA A 144 -10.58 -1.24 -9.64
N CYS A 145 -9.26 -1.37 -9.82
CA CYS A 145 -8.36 -0.23 -9.94
C CYS A 145 -8.75 0.63 -11.15
N LYS A 146 -8.87 0.02 -12.33
CA LYS A 146 -9.21 0.74 -13.56
C LYS A 146 -10.60 1.38 -13.48
N ALA A 147 -11.61 0.67 -12.96
CA ALA A 147 -12.95 1.21 -12.81
C ALA A 147 -13.00 2.40 -11.84
N LEU A 148 -12.24 2.34 -10.74
CA LEU A 148 -12.13 3.46 -9.80
C LEU A 148 -11.38 4.64 -10.42
N ASP A 149 -10.29 4.37 -11.13
CA ASP A 149 -9.51 5.38 -11.84
C ASP A 149 -10.37 6.13 -12.87
N GLU A 150 -11.05 5.41 -13.76
CA GLU A 150 -11.94 5.99 -14.78
C GLU A 150 -13.09 6.80 -14.16
N LEU A 151 -13.72 6.26 -13.11
CA LEU A 151 -14.81 6.95 -12.42
C LEU A 151 -14.32 8.26 -11.80
N THR A 152 -13.21 8.22 -11.04
CA THR A 152 -12.70 9.41 -10.35
C THR A 152 -12.10 10.41 -11.32
N TYR A 153 -11.45 9.96 -12.38
CA TYR A 153 -11.01 10.81 -13.49
C TYR A 153 -12.20 11.54 -14.15
N SER A 154 -13.32 10.85 -14.38
CA SER A 154 -14.52 11.48 -14.95
C SER A 154 -15.09 12.58 -14.04
N VAL A 155 -15.07 12.37 -12.71
CA VAL A 155 -15.51 13.36 -11.73
C VAL A 155 -14.57 14.56 -11.65
N LEU A 156 -13.26 14.34 -11.74
CA LEU A 156 -12.27 15.44 -11.77
C LEU A 156 -12.45 16.35 -12.99
N ASN A 157 -12.92 15.78 -14.11
CA ASN A 157 -13.04 16.48 -15.39
C ASN A 157 -14.48 16.88 -15.75
N SER A 158 -15.47 16.57 -14.91
CA SER A 158 -16.85 17.05 -15.09
C SER A 158 -16.91 18.53 -14.73
N LYS A 159 -17.16 19.39 -15.74
CA LYS A 159 -17.34 20.83 -15.57
C LYS A 159 -18.72 21.17 -15.01
#